data_AF-A0A2D7RZT2-F1
#
_entry.id   AF-A0A2D7RZT2-F1
#
_cell.length_a   1.000
_cell.length_b   1.000
_cell.length_c   1.000
_cell.angle_alpha   90.00
_cell.angle_beta   90.00
_cell.angle_gamma   90.00
#
_symmetry.space_group_name_H-M   'P 1'
#
loop_
_entity.id
_entity.type
_entity.pdbx_description
1 polymer ?
#
loop_
_entity_poly.entity_id
_entity_poly.type
_entity_poly.pdbx_seq_one_letter_code
_entity_poly.pdbx_strand_id
1 'polypeptide(L)'
;MGRVGLLQLDSVPVVMRTQYLPLFARLGPYDATLLDRVAYRDDEWFETWCHEASLMPVEDEPLMRWHKARAAAGQTWKGLVEFAAANQGYLDEVLDQVRQRPLAPAELVDPRPRDGAWWGDR
;
A
#
# COMPACT_ATOMS: atom_id res chain seq x y z
N MET A 1 -14.31 8.62 7.74
CA MET A 1 -14.39 7.25 7.18
C MET A 1 -15.58 6.40 7.67
N GLY A 2 -16.25 6.74 8.78
CA GLY A 2 -17.20 5.84 9.49
C GLY A 2 -18.43 5.27 8.75
N ARG A 3 -18.67 5.57 7.47
CA ARG A 3 -19.65 4.88 6.62
C ARG A 3 -19.04 4.04 5.49
N VAL A 4 -17.84 4.38 5.04
CA VAL A 4 -17.16 3.70 3.93
C VAL A 4 -16.22 2.61 4.47
N GLY A 5 -15.64 2.81 5.66
CA GLY A 5 -14.79 1.83 6.34
C GLY A 5 -13.35 1.76 5.80
N LEU A 6 -13.18 1.71 4.48
CA LEU A 6 -11.86 1.69 3.84
C LEU A 6 -11.87 2.44 2.50
N LEU A 7 -10.70 2.87 2.05
CA LEU A 7 -10.50 3.42 0.71
C LEU A 7 -9.39 2.65 0.02
N GLN A 8 -9.70 1.95 -1.06
CA GLN A 8 -8.68 1.23 -1.84
C GLN A 8 -7.73 2.22 -2.53
N LEU A 9 -6.44 1.91 -2.49
CA LEU A 9 -5.37 2.60 -3.21
C LEU A 9 -5.19 1.97 -4.59
N ASP A 10 -4.97 2.82 -5.59
CA ASP A 10 -4.74 2.39 -6.96
C ASP A 10 -3.57 3.15 -7.57
N SER A 11 -2.79 2.44 -8.39
CA SER A 11 -1.68 3.00 -9.15
C SER A 11 -2.11 3.68 -10.45
N VAL A 12 -3.32 3.42 -10.96
CA VAL A 12 -3.80 3.90 -12.25
C VAL A 12 -4.25 5.38 -12.18
N PRO A 13 -3.61 6.31 -12.92
CA PRO A 13 -3.96 7.73 -12.88
C PRO A 13 -4.41 8.23 -14.27
N VAL A 14 -5.55 7.75 -14.79
CA VAL A 14 -6.02 8.17 -16.14
C VAL A 14 -6.44 9.64 -16.17
N VAL A 15 -7.12 10.10 -15.12
CA VAL A 15 -7.53 11.52 -14.94
C VAL A 15 -6.97 12.06 -13.62
N MET A 16 -7.06 11.24 -12.58
CA MET A 16 -6.43 11.38 -11.28
C MET A 16 -6.25 9.97 -10.72
N ARG A 17 -5.50 9.80 -9.62
CA ARG A 17 -5.42 8.47 -8.98
C ARG A 17 -6.82 8.04 -8.53
N THR A 18 -7.18 6.78 -8.76
CA THR A 18 -8.57 6.31 -8.56
C THR A 18 -9.10 6.55 -7.15
N GLN A 19 -8.25 6.50 -6.11
CA GLN A 19 -8.65 6.70 -4.71
C GLN A 19 -9.27 8.07 -4.40
N TYR A 20 -9.08 9.09 -5.24
CA TYR A 20 -9.72 10.39 -5.02
C TYR A 20 -11.17 10.43 -5.53
N LEU A 21 -11.53 9.56 -6.48
CA LEU A 21 -12.83 9.55 -7.14
C LEU A 21 -13.99 9.10 -6.23
N PRO A 22 -13.84 8.09 -5.34
CA PRO A 22 -14.91 7.70 -4.42
C PRO A 22 -15.38 8.81 -3.49
N LEU A 23 -14.50 9.75 -3.12
CA LEU A 23 -14.85 10.91 -2.32
C LEU A 23 -15.59 11.96 -3.15
N PHE A 24 -15.11 12.25 -4.36
CA PHE A 24 -15.80 13.14 -5.29
C PHE A 24 -17.23 12.66 -5.58
N ALA A 25 -17.42 11.37 -5.85
CA ALA A 25 -18.74 10.81 -6.14
C ALA A 25 -19.73 10.94 -4.97
N ARG A 26 -19.24 11.06 -3.73
CA ARG A 26 -20.07 11.15 -2.51
C ARG A 26 -20.26 12.58 -2.01
N LEU A 27 -19.23 13.41 -2.13
CA LEU A 27 -19.20 14.77 -1.57
C LEU A 27 -19.43 15.85 -2.63
N GLY A 28 -19.36 15.49 -3.92
CA GLY A 28 -19.24 16.47 -5.00
C GLY A 28 -17.82 17.03 -5.09
N PRO A 29 -17.64 18.20 -5.73
CA PRO A 29 -16.36 18.91 -5.76
C PRO A 29 -15.82 19.12 -4.33
N TYR A 30 -14.61 18.64 -4.08
CA TYR A 30 -13.92 18.78 -2.80
C TYR A 30 -12.44 19.11 -3.02
N ASP A 31 -11.80 19.67 -2.00
CA ASP A 31 -10.36 19.89 -2.02
C ASP A 31 -9.62 18.56 -1.82
N ALA A 32 -8.98 18.07 -2.88
CA ALA A 32 -8.23 16.82 -2.87
C ALA A 32 -7.09 16.81 -1.83
N THR A 33 -6.56 17.97 -1.44
CA THR A 33 -5.52 18.08 -0.42
C THR A 33 -6.00 17.64 0.97
N LEU A 34 -7.31 17.59 1.20
CA LEU A 34 -7.89 17.04 2.42
C LEU A 34 -7.63 15.53 2.52
N LEU A 35 -7.73 14.79 1.40
CA LEU A 35 -7.40 13.37 1.41
C LEU A 35 -5.92 13.17 1.71
N ASP A 36 -5.04 13.94 1.07
CA ASP A 36 -3.59 13.83 1.30
C ASP A 36 -3.22 14.12 2.75
N ARG A 37 -3.86 15.12 3.35
CA ARG A 37 -3.63 15.49 4.75
C ARG A 37 -4.05 14.36 5.69
N VAL A 38 -5.27 13.87 5.56
CA VAL A 38 -5.80 12.82 6.44
C VAL A 38 -5.05 11.49 6.24
N ALA A 39 -4.69 11.16 5.00
CA ALA A 39 -4.00 9.92 4.68
C ALA A 39 -2.50 9.92 5.07
N TYR A 40 -1.83 11.06 5.00
CA TYR A 40 -0.35 11.10 5.02
C TYR A 40 0.27 12.14 5.94
N ARG A 41 -0.50 13.00 6.61
CA ARG A 41 0.05 14.07 7.48
C ARG A 41 -0.46 14.01 8.92
N ASP A 42 -1.74 13.73 9.11
CA ASP A 42 -2.37 13.88 10.42
C ASP A 42 -2.39 12.55 11.23
N ASP A 43 -1.76 11.49 10.71
CA ASP A 43 -1.71 10.13 11.28
C ASP A 43 -3.11 9.56 11.64
N GLU A 44 -4.17 10.08 11.03
CA GLU A 44 -5.53 9.60 11.28
C GLU A 44 -5.79 8.25 10.59
N TRP A 45 -5.23 8.07 9.39
CA TRP A 45 -5.36 6.86 8.58
C TRP A 45 -4.01 6.19 8.33
N PHE A 46 -4.02 4.88 8.06
CA PHE A 46 -2.83 4.10 7.74
C PHE A 46 -3.04 3.24 6.50
N GLU A 47 -1.93 2.93 5.82
CA GLU A 47 -1.93 1.99 4.69
C GLU A 47 -1.91 0.54 5.17
N THR A 48 -2.75 -0.30 4.58
CA THR A 48 -2.87 -1.72 4.94
C THR A 48 -3.33 -2.56 3.75
N TRP A 49 -3.06 -3.85 3.84
CA TRP A 49 -3.64 -4.87 2.98
C TRP A 49 -4.88 -5.44 3.67
N CYS A 50 -6.03 -4.79 3.50
CA CYS A 50 -7.29 -5.26 4.08
C CYS A 50 -8.00 -6.26 3.15
N HIS A 51 -8.47 -5.76 2.01
CA HIS A 51 -8.90 -6.59 0.88
C HIS A 51 -7.84 -6.52 -0.22
N GLU A 52 -7.43 -5.29 -0.53
CA GLU A 52 -6.28 -4.91 -1.36
C GLU A 52 -5.49 -3.81 -0.65
N ALA A 53 -4.50 -3.19 -1.31
CA ALA A 53 -3.86 -1.97 -0.81
C ALA A 53 -4.93 -0.91 -0.49
N SER A 54 -5.01 -0.48 0.76
CA SER A 54 -6.11 0.33 1.29
C SER A 54 -5.64 1.34 2.32
N LEU A 55 -6.35 2.46 2.43
CA LEU A 55 -6.31 3.37 3.57
C LEU A 55 -7.46 3.04 4.53
N MET A 56 -7.15 2.98 5.82
CA MET A 56 -8.12 2.75 6.89
C MET A 56 -7.87 3.67 8.09
N PRO A 57 -8.89 3.99 8.90
CA PRO A 57 -8.70 4.70 10.16
C PRO A 57 -7.77 3.93 11.10
N VAL A 58 -6.86 4.61 11.79
CA VAL A 58 -5.93 3.97 12.74
C VAL A 58 -6.66 3.26 13.87
N GLU A 59 -7.84 3.75 14.28
CA GLU A 59 -8.72 3.09 15.25
C GLU A 59 -9.15 1.66 14.84
N ASP A 60 -9.15 1.36 13.54
CA ASP A 60 -9.49 0.04 12.99
C ASP A 60 -8.25 -0.88 12.84
N GLU A 61 -7.04 -0.42 13.14
CA GLU A 61 -5.81 -1.24 13.11
C GLU A 61 -5.94 -2.56 13.87
N PRO A 62 -6.53 -2.60 15.09
CA PRO A 62 -6.68 -3.85 15.83
C PRO A 62 -7.49 -4.92 15.06
N LEU A 63 -8.45 -4.50 14.22
CA LEU A 63 -9.24 -5.40 13.38
C LEU A 63 -8.41 -6.10 12.30
N MET A 64 -7.22 -5.54 11.97
CA MET A 64 -6.34 -6.06 10.94
C MET A 64 -5.21 -6.95 11.45
N ARG A 65 -5.03 -7.06 12.77
CA ARG A 65 -3.91 -7.82 13.38
C ARG A 65 -3.92 -9.31 13.01
N TRP A 66 -5.11 -9.92 12.89
CA TRP A 66 -5.22 -11.31 12.47
C TRP A 66 -4.69 -11.51 11.05
N HIS A 67 -4.97 -10.57 10.13
CA HIS A 67 -4.50 -10.64 8.75
C HIS A 67 -2.97 -10.45 8.69
N LYS A 68 -2.44 -9.50 9.46
CA LYS A 68 -0.99 -9.31 9.63
C LYS A 68 -0.31 -10.58 10.16
N ALA A 69 -0.90 -11.23 11.18
CA ALA A 69 -0.38 -12.47 11.74
C ALA A 69 -0.38 -13.62 10.71
N ARG A 70 -1.43 -13.75 9.90
CA ARG A 70 -1.49 -14.73 8.81
C ARG A 70 -0.46 -14.46 7.72
N ALA A 71 -0.28 -13.21 7.33
CA ALA A 71 0.73 -12.82 6.35
C ALA A 71 2.14 -13.13 6.88
N ALA A 72 2.43 -12.82 8.14
CA ALA A 72 3.70 -13.15 8.80
C ALA A 72 3.94 -14.67 8.90
N ALA A 73 2.88 -15.46 9.08
CA ALA A 73 2.93 -16.91 9.04
C ALA A 73 2.99 -17.50 7.61
N GLY A 74 3.06 -16.66 6.57
CA GLY A 74 3.12 -17.07 5.17
C GLY A 74 1.82 -17.65 4.60
N GLN A 75 0.69 -17.41 5.26
CA GLN A 75 -0.62 -17.96 4.87
C GLN A 75 -1.37 -17.10 3.85
N THR A 76 -0.90 -15.88 3.57
CA THR A 76 -1.51 -14.95 2.61
C THR A 76 -0.72 -14.94 1.28
N TRP A 77 0.57 -14.63 1.33
CA TRP A 77 1.44 -14.57 0.14
C TRP A 77 2.59 -15.56 0.27
N LYS A 78 2.27 -16.85 0.14
CA LYS A 78 3.23 -17.94 0.28
C LYS A 78 4.50 -17.73 -0.57
N GLY A 79 4.33 -17.31 -1.83
CA GLY A 79 5.46 -17.05 -2.73
C GLY A 79 6.40 -15.93 -2.26
N LEU A 80 5.89 -14.89 -1.57
CA LEU A 80 6.75 -13.85 -0.99
C LEU A 80 7.56 -14.41 0.19
N VAL A 81 6.97 -15.28 1.01
CA VAL A 81 7.68 -15.92 2.13
C VAL A 81 8.72 -16.92 1.64
N GLU A 82 8.41 -17.70 0.61
CA GLU A 82 9.38 -18.62 -0.01
C GLU A 82 10.53 -17.85 -0.66
N PHE A 83 10.23 -16.76 -1.38
CA PHE A 83 11.25 -15.87 -1.93
C PHE A 83 12.12 -15.28 -0.81
N ALA A 84 11.51 -14.78 0.26
CA ALA A 84 12.21 -14.21 1.41
C ALA A 84 13.18 -15.21 2.04
N ALA A 85 12.71 -16.44 2.27
CA ALA A 85 13.53 -17.51 2.84
C ALA A 85 14.71 -17.89 1.93
N ALA A 86 14.51 -17.90 0.61
CA ALA A 86 15.56 -18.22 -0.36
C ALA A 86 16.53 -17.05 -0.62
N ASN A 87 16.15 -15.81 -0.31
CA ASN A 87 16.90 -14.59 -0.68
C ASN A 87 17.14 -13.68 0.54
N GLN A 88 17.44 -14.25 1.70
CA GLN A 88 17.56 -13.49 2.96
C GLN A 88 18.56 -12.33 2.86
N GLY A 89 19.74 -12.53 2.26
CA GLY A 89 20.73 -11.47 2.09
C GLY A 89 20.22 -10.27 1.28
N TYR A 90 19.45 -10.52 0.21
CA TYR A 90 18.82 -9.45 -0.57
C TYR A 90 17.77 -8.70 0.25
N LEU A 91 16.99 -9.40 1.08
CA LEU A 91 16.02 -8.73 1.96
C LEU A 91 16.70 -7.87 3.03
N ASP A 92 17.80 -8.33 3.61
CA ASP A 92 18.57 -7.56 4.59
C ASP A 92 19.10 -6.26 3.95
N GLU A 93 19.64 -6.34 2.73
CA GLU A 93 20.09 -5.16 1.96
C GLU A 93 18.95 -4.17 1.65
N VAL A 94 17.77 -4.66 1.26
CA VAL A 94 16.59 -3.81 1.01
C VAL A 94 16.11 -3.17 2.32
N LEU A 95 16.05 -3.94 3.41
CA LEU A 95 15.59 -3.44 4.71
C LEU A 95 16.54 -2.37 5.28
N ASP A 96 17.84 -2.54 5.10
CA ASP A 96 18.84 -1.55 5.51
C ASP A 96 18.72 -0.24 4.73
N GLN A 97 18.39 -0.30 3.44
CA GLN A 97 18.10 0.90 2.66
C GLN A 97 16.82 1.62 3.15
N VAL A 98 15.73 0.88 3.39
CA VAL A 98 14.45 1.44 3.86
C VAL A 98 14.56 2.07 5.26
N ARG A 99 15.40 1.51 6.13
CA ARG A 99 15.66 2.09 7.47
C ARG A 99 16.37 3.44 7.41
N GLN A 100 17.14 3.71 6.35
CA GLN A 100 17.89 4.96 6.22
C GLN A 100 17.03 6.10 5.70
N ARG A 101 16.09 5.83 4.79
CA ARG A 101 15.19 6.84 4.22
C ARG A 101 13.94 6.22 3.59
N PRO A 102 12.86 7.00 3.43
CA PRO A 102 11.76 6.63 2.55
C PRO A 102 12.26 6.40 1.11
N LEU A 103 11.77 5.34 0.47
CA LEU A 103 12.22 4.87 -0.84
C LEU A 103 11.03 4.39 -1.67
N ALA A 104 10.98 4.78 -2.94
CA ALA A 104 10.23 4.06 -3.96
C ALA A 104 11.01 2.81 -4.42
N PRO A 105 10.32 1.77 -4.93
CA PRO A 105 11.00 0.55 -5.40
C PRO A 105 12.08 0.80 -6.47
N ALA A 106 11.89 1.81 -7.33
CA ALA A 106 12.84 2.16 -8.39
C ALA A 106 14.11 2.87 -7.86
N GLU A 107 14.12 3.30 -6.60
CA GLU A 107 15.26 3.96 -5.96
C GLU A 107 16.16 2.98 -5.19
N LEU A 108 15.83 1.69 -5.18
CA LEU A 108 16.69 0.65 -4.62
C LEU A 108 17.99 0.55 -5.43
N VAL A 109 19.08 0.16 -4.77
CA VAL A 109 20.39 -0.04 -5.41
C VAL A 109 20.33 -1.11 -6.51
N ASP A 110 19.57 -2.19 -6.29
CA ASP A 110 19.25 -3.22 -7.28
C ASP A 110 17.73 -3.28 -7.50
N PRO A 111 17.16 -2.37 -8.32
CA PRO A 111 15.75 -2.42 -8.64
C PRO A 111 15.54 -3.54 -9.67
N ARG A 112 15.32 -4.77 -9.18
CA ARG A 112 15.17 -5.93 -10.06
C ARG A 112 14.08 -5.69 -11.11
N PRO A 113 14.41 -5.75 -12.42
CA PRO A 113 13.42 -5.54 -13.48
C PRO A 113 12.33 -6.61 -13.40
N ARG A 114 11.08 -6.21 -13.65
CA ARG A 114 10.03 -7.15 -14.02
C ARG A 114 10.08 -7.31 -15.54
N ASP A 115 10.73 -8.35 -16.03
CA ASP A 115 10.53 -8.79 -17.41
C ASP A 115 9.15 -9.44 -17.50
N GLY A 116 8.16 -8.74 -18.07
CA GLY A 116 6.82 -9.30 -18.32
C GLY A 116 5.73 -8.27 -18.49
N ALA A 117 4.66 -8.65 -19.21
CA ALA A 117 3.51 -7.81 -19.43
C ALA A 117 2.70 -7.60 -18.13
N TRP A 118 2.35 -6.36 -17.82
CA TRP A 118 1.62 -5.92 -16.64
C TRP A 118 0.31 -5.22 -17.04
N TRP A 119 -0.43 -4.71 -16.05
CA TRP A 119 -1.57 -3.84 -16.31
C TRP A 119 -1.10 -2.51 -16.90
N GLY A 120 -1.01 -2.44 -18.23
CA GLY A 120 -0.52 -1.25 -18.93
C GLY A 120 0.10 -1.53 -20.30
N ASP A 121 0.42 -2.79 -20.62
CA ASP A 121 1.05 -3.16 -21.91
C ASP A 121 0.03 -3.37 -23.04
N ARG A 122 -1.03 -2.56 -23.07
CA ARG A 122 -2.00 -2.52 -24.18
C ARG A 122 -2.00 -1.17 -24.87
#